data_AF-A0A2M7MXU9-F1
#
_entry.id   AF-A0A2M7MXU9-F1
#
_cell.length_a   1.000
_cell.length_b   1.000
_cell.length_c   1.000
_cell.angle_alpha   90.00
_cell.angle_beta   90.00
_cell.angle_gamma   90.00
#
_symmetry.space_group_name_H-M   'P 1'
#
loop_
_entity.id
_entity.type
_entity.pdbx_description
1 polymer ?
#
loop_
_entity_poly.entity_id
_entity_poly.type
_entity_poly.pdbx_seq_one_letter_code
_entity_poly.pdbx_strand_id
1 'polypeptide(L)'
;MACDGEVSQGKHWRRTQACVDYIVYVHALPAIDPARWGERVRRMRALGICQDTSFGVTTVRGAWGFFQIPRPGFPELKATFFRGGQATEQRRLLVELADILETA
;
A
#
# COMPACT_ATOMS: atom_id res chain seq x y z
N MET A 1 -25.76 4.98 -1.67
CA MET A 1 -24.90 4.11 -2.51
C MET A 1 -24.03 3.34 -1.53
N ALA A 2 -24.31 2.05 -1.34
CA ALA A 2 -23.75 1.25 -0.24
C ALA A 2 -22.29 0.86 -0.56
N CYS A 3 -21.41 1.12 0.40
CA CYS A 3 -20.00 0.77 0.36
C CYS A 3 -19.82 -0.66 0.90
N ASP A 4 -20.32 -1.66 0.19
CA ASP A 4 -20.19 -3.05 0.64
C ASP A 4 -18.86 -3.63 0.17
N GLY A 5 -18.02 -3.94 1.16
CA GLY A 5 -16.67 -4.49 0.99
C GLY A 5 -16.71 -5.98 0.74
N GLU A 6 -16.34 -6.40 -0.47
CA GLU A 6 -15.98 -7.78 -0.76
C GLU A 6 -14.47 -8.00 -0.52
N VAL A 7 -14.17 -9.03 0.26
CA VAL A 7 -12.85 -9.45 0.71
C VAL A 7 -12.31 -10.56 -0.18
N SER A 8 -10.98 -10.54 -0.36
CA SER A 8 -10.07 -11.54 -0.96
C SER A 8 -9.83 -11.39 -2.48
N GLN A 9 -8.59 -11.30 -2.97
CA GLN A 9 -7.51 -12.26 -2.74
C GLN A 9 -6.16 -11.65 -2.32
N GLY A 10 -5.70 -12.12 -1.16
CA GLY A 10 -4.46 -11.78 -0.47
C GLY A 10 -4.82 -11.69 1.02
N LYS A 11 -4.38 -12.65 1.85
CA LYS A 11 -4.81 -12.82 3.27
C LYS A 11 -4.68 -11.57 4.15
N HIS A 12 -4.06 -10.51 3.66
CA HIS A 12 -3.59 -9.35 4.44
C HIS A 12 -4.14 -7.99 3.97
N TRP A 13 -4.82 -7.93 2.82
CA TRP A 13 -5.37 -6.67 2.28
C TRP A 13 -6.89 -6.60 2.42
N ARG A 14 -7.37 -5.55 3.08
CA ARG A 14 -8.80 -5.20 3.14
C ARG A 14 -9.09 -4.07 2.17
N ARG A 15 -9.98 -4.31 1.19
CA ARG A 15 -10.55 -3.24 0.37
C ARG A 15 -11.48 -2.41 1.24
N THR A 16 -11.20 -1.11 1.38
CA THR A 16 -11.92 -0.23 2.33
C THR A 16 -12.77 0.83 1.65
N GLN A 17 -12.40 1.25 0.44
CA GLN A 17 -13.13 2.29 -0.26
C GLN A 17 -13.02 2.09 -1.77
N ALA A 18 -14.13 2.30 -2.48
CA ALA A 18 -14.16 2.45 -3.92
C ALA A 18 -14.90 3.74 -4.24
N CYS A 19 -14.15 4.80 -4.52
CA CYS A 19 -14.72 6.03 -5.05
C CYS A 19 -14.83 5.93 -6.57
N VAL A 20 -15.44 6.95 -7.19
CA VAL A 20 -15.68 6.98 -8.63
C VAL A 20 -14.41 6.65 -9.42
N ASP A 21 -13.26 7.20 -9.00
CA ASP A 21 -12.00 7.10 -9.75
C ASP A 21 -10.94 6.19 -9.10
N TYR A 22 -11.15 5.71 -7.88
CA TYR A 22 -10.11 4.99 -7.14
C TYR A 22 -10.63 3.87 -6.25
N ILE A 23 -9.77 2.87 -6.05
CA ILE A 23 -9.96 1.74 -5.13
C ILE A 23 -8.84 1.77 -4.09
N VAL A 24 -9.21 1.69 -2.81
CA VAL A 24 -8.28 1.72 -1.68
C VAL A 24 -8.23 0.36 -1.00
N TYR A 25 -7.01 -0.14 -0.83
CA TYR A 25 -6.67 -1.32 -0.05
C TYR A 25 -5.86 -0.91 1.17
N VAL A 26 -6.09 -1.62 2.27
CA VAL A 26 -5.44 -1.38 3.56
C VAL A 26 -4.80 -2.67 4.04
N HIS A 27 -3.55 -2.58 4.47
CA HIS A 27 -2.79 -3.67 5.07
C HIS A 27 -2.43 -3.28 6.50
N ALA A 28 -2.75 -4.13 7.47
CA ALA A 28 -2.32 -3.93 8.85
C ALA A 28 -0.80 -4.06 8.93
N LEU A 29 -0.12 -3.10 9.55
CA LEU A 29 1.31 -3.17 9.78
C LEU A 29 1.58 -3.97 11.06
N PRO A 30 2.54 -4.92 11.04
CA PRO A 30 2.93 -5.62 12.26
C PRO A 30 3.56 -4.63 13.25
N ALA A 31 3.72 -5.00 14.52
CA ALA A 31 4.58 -4.24 15.43
C ALA A 31 6.03 -4.37 14.94
N ILE A 32 6.69 -3.24 14.61
CA ILE A 32 7.91 -3.26 13.80
C ILE A 32 9.15 -2.98 14.64
N ASP A 33 10.19 -3.80 14.44
CA ASP A 33 11.58 -3.50 14.79
C ASP A 33 12.15 -2.43 13.84
N PRO A 34 12.63 -1.27 14.34
CA PRO A 34 13.20 -0.19 13.52
C PRO A 34 14.23 -0.65 12.47
N ALA A 35 15.05 -1.66 12.78
CA ALA A 35 16.05 -2.17 11.85
C ALA A 35 15.42 -2.82 10.61
N ARG A 36 14.36 -3.61 10.81
CA ARG A 36 13.61 -4.26 9.72
C ARG A 36 12.77 -3.25 8.93
N TRP A 37 12.30 -2.18 9.56
CA TRP A 37 11.53 -1.15 8.86
C TRP A 37 12.34 -0.46 7.77
N GLY A 38 13.61 -0.13 8.04
CA GLY A 38 14.46 0.56 7.06
C GLY A 38 14.62 -0.21 5.75
N GLU A 39 14.76 -1.54 5.83
CA GLU A 39 14.85 -2.40 4.64
C GLU A 39 13.51 -2.47 3.89
N ARG A 40 12.39 -2.60 4.61
CA ARG A 40 11.05 -2.56 4.01
C ARG A 40 10.79 -1.24 3.28
N VAL A 41 11.15 -0.11 3.89
CA VAL A 41 11.05 1.22 3.28
C VAL A 41 11.87 1.28 1.99
N ARG A 42 13.11 0.77 1.99
CA ARG A 42 13.97 0.75 0.79
C ARG A 42 13.33 -0.04 -0.35
N ARG A 43 12.83 -1.25 -0.07
CA ARG A 43 12.15 -2.10 -1.06
C ARG A 43 10.87 -1.44 -1.59
N MET A 44 10.04 -0.87 -0.72
CA MET A 44 8.82 -0.17 -1.13
C MET A 44 9.11 1.06 -2.01
N ARG A 45 10.15 1.84 -1.69
CA ARG A 45 10.54 3.01 -2.48
C ARG A 45 10.96 2.65 -3.91
N ALA A 46 11.47 1.44 -4.13
CA ALA A 46 11.87 0.98 -5.47
C ALA A 46 10.67 0.70 -6.41
N LEU A 47 9.45 0.63 -5.88
CA LEU A 47 8.24 0.30 -6.65
C LEU A 47 7.70 1.47 -7.50
N GLY A 48 8.23 2.69 -7.32
CA GLY A 48 7.74 3.84 -8.06
C GLY A 48 8.46 5.15 -7.75
N ILE A 49 7.84 6.24 -8.16
CA ILE A 49 8.38 7.60 -7.97
C ILE A 49 8.07 8.05 -6.54
N CYS A 50 9.13 8.36 -5.79
CA CYS A 50 9.01 8.77 -4.40
C CYS A 50 8.84 10.30 -4.27
N GLN A 51 7.93 10.71 -3.40
CA GLN A 51 7.85 12.07 -2.88
C GLN A 51 7.78 12.03 -1.36
N ASP A 52 8.79 12.61 -0.73
CA ASP A 52 8.84 12.72 0.73
C ASP A 52 8.06 13.94 1.20
N THR A 53 7.32 13.77 2.30
CA THR A 53 6.63 14.87 2.99
C THR A 53 7.48 15.37 4.15
N SER A 54 7.25 16.62 4.58
CA SER A 54 7.92 17.21 5.75
C SER A 54 7.70 16.45 7.06
N PHE A 55 6.70 15.56 7.11
CA PHE A 55 6.34 14.77 8.29
C PHE A 55 6.97 13.37 8.31
N GLY A 56 7.82 13.04 7.33
CA GLY A 56 8.51 11.74 7.25
C GLY A 56 7.64 10.60 6.70
N VAL A 57 6.53 10.94 6.04
CA VAL A 57 5.74 9.98 5.23
C VAL A 57 6.24 10.09 3.79
N THR A 58 6.49 8.95 3.15
CA THR A 58 6.86 8.90 1.72
C THR A 58 5.66 8.45 0.90
N THR A 59 5.27 9.24 -0.09
CA THR A 59 4.30 8.82 -1.10
C THR A 59 5.04 8.19 -2.27
N VAL A 60 4.72 6.93 -2.59
CA VAL A 60 5.24 6.24 -3.78
C VAL A 60 4.13 6.22 -4.83
N ARG A 61 4.42 6.70 -6.04
CA ARG A 61 3.45 6.88 -7.12
C ARG A 61 3.86 6.16 -8.40
N GLY A 62 2.88 5.72 -9.16
CA GLY A 62 3.06 5.14 -10.50
C GLY A 62 1.80 5.31 -11.36
N ALA A 63 1.83 4.80 -12.59
CA ALA A 63 0.68 4.87 -13.50
C ALA A 63 -0.57 4.14 -12.96
N TRP A 64 -0.37 3.22 -12.01
CA TRP A 64 -1.40 2.42 -11.36
C TRP A 64 -2.07 3.13 -10.17
N GLY A 65 -1.48 4.20 -9.63
CA GLY A 65 -1.95 4.85 -8.41
C GLY A 65 -0.81 5.27 -7.49
N PHE A 66 -1.02 5.14 -6.18
CA PHE A 66 -0.04 5.48 -5.16
C PHE A 66 -0.27 4.76 -3.84
N PHE A 67 0.78 4.65 -3.03
CA PHE A 67 0.66 4.30 -1.62
C PHE A 67 1.55 5.20 -0.77
N GLN A 68 1.29 5.21 0.54
CA GLN A 68 2.05 6.01 1.49
C GLN A 68 2.77 5.08 2.45
N ILE A 69 4.08 5.24 2.55
CA ILE A 69 4.93 4.59 3.55
C ILE A 69 4.83 5.46 4.81
N PRO A 70 4.15 5.00 5.87
CA PRO A 70 4.03 5.78 7.08
C PRO A 70 5.32 5.73 7.89
N ARG A 71 5.41 6.57 8.92
CA ARG A 71 6.44 6.40 9.95
C ARG A 71 6.18 5.13 10.77
N PRO A 72 7.21 4.57 11.44
CA PRO A 72 7.00 3.54 12.46
C PRO A 72 5.96 3.98 13.49
N GLY A 73 5.09 3.05 13.91
CA GLY A 73 4.04 3.29 14.90
C GLY A 73 2.65 3.55 14.32
N PHE A 74 2.51 3.74 13.00
CA PHE A 74 1.20 3.74 12.35
C PHE A 74 0.67 2.30 12.21
N PRO A 75 -0.64 2.08 12.40
CA PRO A 75 -1.20 0.72 12.46
C PRO A 75 -1.41 0.09 11.08
N GLU A 76 -1.42 0.88 10.01
CA GLU A 76 -1.85 0.43 8.69
C GLU A 76 -1.08 1.15 7.57
N LEU A 77 -0.93 0.47 6.44
CA LEU A 77 -0.49 1.03 5.16
C LEU A 77 -1.66 1.04 4.18
N LYS A 78 -1.80 2.13 3.43
CA LYS A 78 -2.87 2.32 2.44
C LYS A 78 -2.30 2.36 1.03
N ALA A 79 -2.86 1.54 0.15
CA ALA A 79 -2.58 1.54 -1.28
C ALA A 79 -3.83 1.95 -2.05
N THR A 80 -3.70 2.99 -2.88
CA THR A 80 -4.79 3.57 -3.68
C THR A 80 -4.50 3.35 -5.14
N PHE A 81 -5.43 2.74 -5.87
CA PHE A 81 -5.29 2.46 -7.29
C PHE A 81 -6.34 3.21 -8.09
N PHE A 82 -5.99 3.68 -9.28
CA PHE A 82 -6.95 4.26 -10.22
C PHE A 82 -7.86 3.16 -10.79
N ARG A 83 -9.17 3.42 -10.89
CA ARG A 83 -10.14 2.45 -11.45
C ARG A 83 -9.89 2.14 -12.93
N GLY A 84 -9.36 3.09 -13.69
CA GLY A 84 -8.92 2.88 -15.08
C GLY A 84 -7.59 2.13 -15.21
N GLY A 85 -6.92 1.81 -14.10
CA GLY A 85 -5.67 1.07 -14.10
C GLY A 85 -5.85 -0.41 -14.43
N GLN A 86 -4.78 -1.06 -14.90
CA GLN A 86 -4.82 -2.50 -15.22
C GLN A 86 -4.93 -3.34 -13.96
N ALA A 87 -5.97 -4.16 -13.84
CA ALA A 87 -6.21 -5.02 -12.68
C ALA A 87 -5.05 -5.99 -12.38
N THR A 88 -4.35 -6.47 -13.42
CA THR A 88 -3.16 -7.32 -13.27
C THR A 88 -2.03 -6.60 -12.54
N GLU A 89 -1.80 -5.32 -12.87
CA GLU A 89 -0.77 -4.51 -12.24
C GLU A 89 -1.12 -4.18 -10.78
N GLN A 90 -2.40 -3.90 -10.51
CA GLN A 90 -2.90 -3.72 -9.15
C GLN A 90 -2.63 -4.98 -8.29
N ARG A 91 -2.98 -6.16 -8.82
CA ARG A 91 -2.74 -7.44 -8.14
C ARG A 91 -1.25 -7.68 -7.91
N ARG A 92 -0.40 -7.44 -8.93
CA ARG A 92 1.05 -7.58 -8.83
C ARG A 92 1.60 -6.75 -7.66
N LEU A 93 1.21 -5.48 -7.59
CA LEU A 93 1.68 -4.56 -6.54
C LEU A 93 1.17 -4.92 -5.15
N LEU A 94 -0.08 -5.37 -5.02
CA LEU A 94 -0.60 -5.82 -3.73
C LEU A 94 0.17 -7.05 -3.21
N VAL A 95 0.54 -7.97 -4.10
CA VAL A 95 1.36 -9.16 -3.75
C VAL A 95 2.78 -8.73 -3.38
N GLU A 96 3.40 -7.87 -4.18
CA GLU A 96 4.78 -7.40 -3.95
C GLU A 96 4.89 -6.58 -2.64
N LEU A 97 3.91 -5.71 -2.35
CA LEU A 97 3.84 -4.99 -1.08
C LEU A 97 3.61 -5.93 0.11
N ALA A 98 2.72 -6.91 -0.01
CA ALA A 98 2.51 -7.89 1.05
C ALA A 98 3.79 -8.68 1.35
N ASP A 99 4.49 -9.14 0.30
CA ASP A 99 5.79 -9.81 0.45
C ASP A 99 6.79 -8.93 1.20
N ILE A 100 6.94 -7.66 0.83
CA ILE A 100 7.84 -6.72 1.54
C ILE A 100 7.45 -6.56 3.02
N LEU A 101 6.15 -6.48 3.31
CA LEU A 101 5.65 -6.26 4.67
C LEU A 101 5.77 -7.51 5.55
N GLU A 102 5.71 -8.70 4.96
CA GLU A 102 5.73 -9.99 5.66
C GLU A 102 7.13 -10.62 5.73
N THR A 103 7.98 -10.39 4.72
CA THR A 103 9.39 -10.84 4.72
C THR A 103 10.31 -9.76 5.27
N ALA A 104 10.57 -9.82 6.59
CA ALA A 104 11.78 -9.30 7.23
C ALA A 104 11.98 -9.99 8.57
#